data_AF-A0A2E7X6X7-F1
#
_entry.id   AF-A0A2E7X6X7-F1
#
_cell.length_a   1.000
_cell.length_b   1.000
_cell.length_c   1.000
_cell.angle_alpha   90.00
_cell.angle_beta   90.00
_cell.angle_gamma   90.00
#
_symmetry.space_group_name_H-M   'P 1'
#
loop_
_entity.id
_entity.type
_entity.pdbx_description
1 polymer ?
#
loop_
_entity_poly.entity_id
_entity_poly.type
_entity_poly.pdbx_seq_one_letter_code
_entity_poly.pdbx_strand_id
1 'polypeptide(L)'
;MVRRRRPVAFARSGDLVEVRLGGEERDLVSNLAGQFHSLLTEGPGPDQRRLYPTAYPDDPLRDADYADLVHDDLLRSRLEAADVVTATVGNDTLEPDELEQWMVVLNSLRLVLGTRLDISEADEFDPEAPDGAERSLLLWLGMLLEEAVEASLGFLP
;
A
#
# COMPACT_ATOMS: atom_id res chain seq x y z
N MET A 1 11.30 32.02 -6.14
CA MET A 1 11.71 30.95 -5.22
C MET A 1 11.49 29.62 -5.93
N VAL A 2 12.54 29.01 -6.47
CA VAL A 2 12.41 27.74 -7.21
C VAL A 2 12.20 26.63 -6.18
N ARG A 3 10.98 26.09 -6.09
CA ARG A 3 10.74 24.82 -5.37
C ARG A 3 11.59 23.76 -6.06
N ARG A 4 12.72 23.36 -5.47
CA ARG A 4 13.41 22.14 -5.90
C ARG A 4 12.41 21.00 -5.66
N ARG A 5 11.88 20.41 -6.73
CA ARG A 5 11.07 19.19 -6.63
C ARG A 5 11.92 18.14 -5.93
N ARG A 6 11.39 17.52 -4.88
CA ARG A 6 11.99 16.33 -4.26
C ARG A 6 12.13 15.26 -5.36
N PRO A 7 13.23 14.50 -5.39
CA PRO A 7 13.30 13.34 -6.27
C PRO A 7 12.18 12.35 -5.90
N VAL A 8 11.42 11.91 -6.91
CA VAL A 8 10.40 10.86 -6.79
C VAL A 8 11.05 9.51 -6.50
N ALA A 9 10.37 8.64 -5.76
CA ALA A 9 10.77 7.29 -5.41
C ALA A 9 10.73 6.33 -6.59
N PHE A 10 9.78 6.51 -7.52
CA PHE A 10 9.63 5.68 -8.72
C PHE A 10 9.74 6.55 -9.96
N ALA A 11 10.57 6.14 -10.92
CA ALA A 11 10.70 6.83 -12.19
C ALA A 11 10.82 5.85 -13.34
N ARG A 12 10.05 6.05 -14.41
CA ARG A 12 10.19 5.24 -15.62
C ARG A 12 11.59 5.39 -16.22
N SER A 13 12.19 4.25 -16.56
CA SER A 13 13.48 4.13 -17.26
C SER A 13 13.34 3.11 -18.39
N GLY A 14 12.92 3.59 -19.57
CA GLY A 14 12.61 2.72 -20.71
C GLY A 14 11.42 1.81 -20.43
N ASP A 15 11.67 0.50 -20.43
CA ASP A 15 10.69 -0.55 -20.16
C ASP A 15 10.67 -0.98 -18.68
N LEU A 16 11.54 -0.40 -17.85
CA LEU A 16 11.64 -0.65 -16.42
C LEU A 16 11.26 0.58 -15.59
N VAL A 17 11.19 0.40 -14.29
CA VAL A 17 10.97 1.45 -13.30
C VAL A 17 12.19 1.53 -12.39
N GLU A 18 12.88 2.67 -12.39
CA GLU A 18 13.97 2.96 -11.44
C GLU A 18 13.40 3.22 -10.05
N VAL A 19 13.97 2.54 -9.04
CA VAL A 19 13.63 2.70 -7.62
C VAL A 19 14.68 3.58 -6.94
N ARG A 20 14.26 4.75 -6.48
CA ARG A 20 15.11 5.79 -5.88
C ARG A 20 14.95 5.92 -4.36
N LEU A 21 14.39 4.89 -3.72
CA LEU A 21 14.32 4.79 -2.27
C LEU A 21 15.72 4.63 -1.67
N GLY A 22 16.02 5.39 -0.62
CA GLY A 22 17.24 5.23 0.17
C GLY A 22 17.23 3.93 0.99
N GLY A 23 18.36 3.58 1.59
CA GLY A 23 18.48 2.35 2.41
C GLY A 23 17.46 2.27 3.55
N GLU A 24 17.31 3.36 4.32
CA GLU A 24 16.34 3.42 5.42
C GLU A 24 14.88 3.30 4.94
N GLU A 25 14.56 3.89 3.78
CA GLU A 25 13.22 3.78 3.18
C GLU A 25 12.95 2.34 2.71
N ARG A 26 13.94 1.68 2.10
CA ARG A 26 13.86 0.26 1.69
C ARG A 26 13.69 -0.66 2.89
N ASP A 27 14.46 -0.44 3.96
CA ASP A 27 14.34 -1.21 5.21
C ASP A 27 12.93 -1.05 5.82
N LEU A 28 12.40 0.18 5.81
CA LEU A 28 11.05 0.45 6.28
C LEU A 28 9.99 -0.26 5.42
N VAL A 29 10.07 -0.18 4.09
CA VAL A 29 9.14 -0.90 3.21
C VAL A 29 9.21 -2.40 3.44
N SER A 30 10.41 -2.97 3.53
CA SER A 30 10.62 -4.40 3.79
C SER A 30 9.98 -4.83 5.10
N ASN A 31 10.18 -4.04 6.16
CA ASN A 31 9.63 -4.33 7.47
C ASN A 31 8.08 -4.24 7.47
N LEU A 32 7.52 -3.23 6.81
CA LEU A 32 6.06 -3.07 6.68
C LEU A 32 5.44 -4.20 5.85
N ALA A 33 6.07 -4.63 4.76
CA ALA A 33 5.61 -5.75 3.96
C ALA A 33 5.59 -7.07 4.78
N GLY A 34 6.64 -7.32 5.57
CA GLY A 34 6.68 -8.48 6.47
C GLY A 34 5.65 -8.44 7.60
N GLN A 35 5.43 -7.26 8.20
CA GLN A 35 4.36 -7.06 9.19
C GLN A 35 2.97 -7.28 8.57
N PHE A 36 2.76 -6.77 7.36
CA PHE A 36 1.50 -6.95 6.62
C PHE A 36 1.24 -8.41 6.28
N HIS A 37 2.25 -9.13 5.78
CA HIS A 37 2.13 -10.56 5.56
C HIS A 37 1.75 -11.30 6.86
N SER A 38 2.45 -11.00 7.96
CA SER A 38 2.17 -11.62 9.27
C SER A 38 0.73 -11.35 9.72
N LEU A 39 0.28 -10.09 9.63
CA LEU A 39 -1.09 -9.67 9.94
C LEU A 39 -2.15 -10.47 9.16
N LEU A 40 -1.92 -10.70 7.87
CA LEU A 40 -2.85 -11.46 7.03
C LEU A 40 -2.89 -12.94 7.38
N THR A 41 -1.76 -13.52 7.82
CA THR A 41 -1.69 -14.94 8.20
C THR A 41 -2.22 -15.26 9.60
N GLU A 42 -2.30 -14.26 10.49
CA GLU A 42 -2.84 -14.42 11.85
C GLU A 42 -4.38 -14.54 11.89
N GLY A 43 -5.04 -14.24 10.76
CA GLY A 43 -6.49 -14.29 10.60
C GLY A 43 -7.15 -12.91 10.61
N PRO A 44 -8.49 -12.84 10.47
CA PRO A 44 -9.20 -11.58 10.32
C PRO A 44 -9.16 -10.74 11.59
N GLY A 45 -8.90 -9.44 11.43
CA GLY A 45 -8.84 -8.47 12.52
C GLY A 45 -9.57 -7.15 12.21
N PRO A 46 -9.85 -6.31 13.22
CA PRO A 46 -10.60 -5.07 13.06
C PRO A 46 -9.93 -4.07 12.11
N ASP A 47 -8.60 -4.09 12.02
CA ASP A 47 -7.79 -3.21 11.18
C ASP A 47 -7.83 -3.62 9.69
N GLN A 48 -8.28 -4.84 9.40
CA GLN A 48 -8.37 -5.37 8.03
C GLN A 48 -9.71 -5.07 7.35
N ARG A 49 -10.67 -4.44 8.04
CA ARG A 49 -12.04 -4.21 7.51
C ARG A 49 -12.05 -3.53 6.14
N ARG A 50 -11.20 -2.51 5.93
CA ARG A 50 -11.13 -1.80 4.64
C ARG A 50 -10.42 -2.59 3.53
N LEU A 51 -9.79 -3.73 3.83
CA LEU A 51 -9.21 -4.63 2.82
C LEU A 51 -10.28 -5.50 2.13
N TYR A 52 -11.40 -5.75 2.81
CA TYR A 52 -12.48 -6.61 2.34
C TYR A 52 -13.76 -5.78 2.24
N PRO A 53 -13.94 -5.03 1.14
CA PRO A 53 -15.07 -4.10 1.00
C PRO A 53 -16.41 -4.85 0.88
N THR A 54 -17.43 -4.29 1.52
CA THR A 54 -18.83 -4.69 1.37
C THR A 54 -19.32 -4.37 -0.05
N ALA A 55 -19.80 -5.38 -0.77
CA ALA A 55 -20.34 -5.21 -2.12
C ALA A 55 -21.86 -4.97 -2.10
N TYR A 56 -22.56 -5.52 -1.11
CA TYR A 56 -24.02 -5.44 -0.98
C TYR A 56 -24.43 -4.84 0.38
N PRO A 57 -24.29 -3.51 0.57
CA PRO A 57 -24.54 -2.87 1.87
C PRO A 57 -25.99 -3.00 2.36
N ASP A 58 -26.94 -3.14 1.44
CA ASP A 58 -28.37 -3.26 1.73
C ASP A 58 -28.87 -4.72 1.81
N ASP A 59 -28.01 -5.71 1.55
CA ASP A 59 -28.36 -7.14 1.54
C ASP A 59 -27.26 -7.98 2.22
N PRO A 60 -27.31 -8.11 3.57
CA PRO A 60 -26.28 -8.80 4.33
C PRO A 60 -26.10 -10.29 3.98
N LEU A 61 -27.16 -10.94 3.47
CA LEU A 61 -27.07 -12.34 3.05
C LEU A 61 -26.27 -12.47 1.76
N ARG A 62 -26.56 -11.61 0.78
CA ARG A 62 -25.77 -11.57 -0.47
C ARG A 62 -24.35 -11.08 -0.25
N ASP A 63 -24.15 -10.15 0.68
CA ASP A 63 -22.79 -9.69 1.02
C ASP A 63 -21.97 -10.81 1.63
N ALA A 64 -22.56 -11.64 2.50
CA ALA A 64 -21.88 -12.81 3.06
C ALA A 64 -21.50 -13.83 1.97
N ASP A 65 -22.42 -14.18 1.08
CA ASP A 65 -22.15 -15.09 -0.04
C ASP A 65 -21.04 -14.55 -0.97
N TYR A 66 -21.05 -13.23 -1.22
CA TYR A 66 -20.02 -12.57 -2.01
C TYR A 66 -18.66 -12.55 -1.29
N ALA A 67 -18.65 -12.20 0.00
CA ALA A 67 -17.44 -12.15 0.80
C ALA A 67 -16.76 -13.51 0.84
N ASP A 68 -17.51 -14.59 1.09
CA ASP A 68 -16.98 -15.96 1.08
C ASP A 68 -16.38 -16.34 -0.28
N LEU A 69 -16.98 -15.88 -1.37
CA LEU A 69 -16.49 -16.15 -2.72
C LEU A 69 -15.16 -15.45 -3.02
N VAL A 70 -14.96 -14.21 -2.54
CA VAL A 70 -13.81 -13.38 -2.93
C VAL A 70 -12.69 -13.33 -1.89
N HIS A 71 -12.96 -13.70 -0.64
CA HIS A 71 -12.03 -13.51 0.47
C HIS A 71 -10.68 -14.19 0.24
N ASP A 72 -10.70 -15.48 -0.11
CA ASP A 72 -9.48 -16.28 -0.27
C ASP A 72 -8.60 -15.78 -1.43
N ASP A 73 -9.22 -15.32 -2.52
CA ASP A 73 -8.49 -14.78 -3.67
C ASP A 73 -7.89 -13.40 -3.34
N LEU A 74 -8.64 -12.56 -2.61
CA LEU A 74 -8.15 -11.27 -2.11
C LEU A 74 -6.98 -11.44 -1.13
N LEU A 75 -7.06 -12.43 -0.24
CA LEU A 75 -6.01 -12.78 0.70
C LEU A 75 -4.76 -13.27 -0.05
N ARG A 76 -4.93 -14.23 -0.96
CA ARG A 76 -3.84 -14.80 -1.77
C ARG A 76 -3.11 -13.71 -2.55
N SER A 77 -3.84 -12.87 -3.28
CA SER A 77 -3.25 -11.78 -4.07
C SER A 77 -2.42 -10.82 -3.22
N ARG A 78 -2.86 -10.50 -1.99
CA ARG A 78 -2.12 -9.60 -1.09
C ARG A 78 -0.86 -10.24 -0.51
N LEU A 79 -0.92 -11.54 -0.19
CA LEU A 79 0.26 -12.29 0.27
C LEU A 79 1.30 -12.39 -0.85
N GLU A 80 0.89 -12.75 -2.06
CA GLU A 80 1.76 -12.78 -3.24
C GLU A 80 2.39 -11.41 -3.51
N ALA A 81 1.60 -10.33 -3.43
CA ALA A 81 2.12 -8.98 -3.59
C ALA A 81 3.15 -8.61 -2.50
N ALA A 82 2.91 -8.98 -1.25
CA ALA A 82 3.84 -8.76 -0.13
C ALA A 82 5.16 -9.53 -0.32
N ASP A 83 5.09 -10.75 -0.85
CA ASP A 83 6.27 -11.55 -1.18
C ASP A 83 7.09 -10.90 -2.30
N VAL A 84 6.44 -10.41 -3.36
CA VAL A 84 7.09 -9.69 -4.45
C VAL A 84 7.79 -8.42 -3.94
N VAL A 85 7.12 -7.60 -3.12
CA VAL A 85 7.75 -6.42 -2.53
C VAL A 85 8.96 -6.82 -1.70
N THR A 86 8.83 -7.84 -0.84
CA THR A 86 9.95 -8.29 0.01
C THR A 86 11.13 -8.78 -0.82
N ALA A 87 10.89 -9.48 -1.92
CA ALA A 87 11.93 -9.98 -2.81
C ALA A 87 12.61 -8.87 -3.64
N THR A 88 11.91 -7.78 -3.92
CA THR A 88 12.36 -6.75 -4.88
C THR A 88 12.73 -5.40 -4.25
N VAL A 89 12.44 -5.20 -2.95
CA VAL A 89 12.78 -3.97 -2.18
C VAL A 89 14.26 -3.60 -2.18
N GLY A 90 15.15 -4.55 -2.49
CA GLY A 90 16.59 -4.30 -2.66
C GLY A 90 17.03 -3.91 -4.08
N ASN A 91 16.15 -4.00 -5.08
CA ASN A 91 16.51 -3.81 -6.49
C ASN A 91 16.56 -2.33 -6.88
N ASP A 92 17.48 -1.95 -7.76
CA ASP A 92 17.55 -0.60 -8.32
C ASP A 92 16.48 -0.35 -9.38
N THR A 93 15.92 -1.42 -9.94
CA THR A 93 14.86 -1.36 -10.95
C THR A 93 13.80 -2.43 -10.68
N LEU A 94 12.56 -2.14 -11.09
CA LEU A 94 11.43 -3.05 -11.11
C LEU A 94 10.91 -3.22 -12.54
N GLU A 95 10.39 -4.40 -12.85
CA GLU A 95 9.51 -4.63 -13.99
C GLU A 95 8.13 -3.97 -13.73
N PRO A 96 7.34 -3.68 -14.78
CA PRO A 96 6.02 -3.03 -14.62
C PRO A 96 5.03 -3.82 -13.76
N ASP A 97 5.03 -5.14 -13.88
CA ASP A 97 4.20 -6.05 -13.09
C ASP A 97 4.63 -6.13 -11.62
N GLU A 98 5.94 -6.04 -11.34
CA GLU A 98 6.45 -5.87 -9.98
C GLU A 98 5.95 -4.55 -9.38
N LEU A 99 6.02 -3.44 -10.12
CA LEU A 99 5.48 -2.15 -9.65
C LEU A 99 3.98 -2.22 -9.33
N GLU A 100 3.20 -3.00 -10.09
CA GLU A 100 1.78 -3.25 -9.78
C GLU A 100 1.61 -3.95 -8.42
N GLN A 101 2.44 -4.94 -8.10
CA GLN A 101 2.41 -5.59 -6.79
C GLN A 101 2.80 -4.62 -5.65
N TRP A 102 3.76 -3.73 -5.89
CA TRP A 102 4.08 -2.66 -4.96
C TRP A 102 2.88 -1.75 -4.70
N MET A 103 2.13 -1.37 -5.73
CA MET A 103 0.91 -0.56 -5.57
C MET A 103 -0.14 -1.28 -4.72
N VAL A 104 -0.32 -2.59 -4.89
CA VAL A 104 -1.23 -3.40 -4.07
C VAL A 104 -0.84 -3.36 -2.59
N VAL A 105 0.45 -3.53 -2.26
CA VAL A 105 0.94 -3.51 -0.88
C VAL A 105 0.87 -2.12 -0.27
N LEU A 106 1.33 -1.09 -0.98
CA LEU A 106 1.30 0.31 -0.50
C LEU A 106 -0.14 0.76 -0.20
N ASN A 107 -1.08 0.44 -1.08
CA ASN A 107 -2.49 0.72 -0.87
C ASN A 107 -3.06 -0.08 0.32
N SER A 108 -2.72 -1.36 0.42
CA SER A 108 -3.22 -2.22 1.51
C SER A 108 -2.73 -1.74 2.88
N LEU A 109 -1.44 -1.38 2.99
CA LEU A 109 -0.87 -0.76 4.20
C LEU A 109 -1.60 0.53 4.57
N ARG A 110 -1.90 1.39 3.58
CA ARG A 110 -2.71 2.61 3.78
C ARG A 110 -4.08 2.30 4.36
N LEU A 111 -4.76 1.28 3.84
CA LEU A 111 -6.10 0.91 4.29
C LEU A 111 -6.08 0.35 5.72
N VAL A 112 -5.09 -0.48 6.05
CA VAL A 112 -4.91 -1.02 7.41
C VAL A 112 -4.64 0.12 8.39
N LEU A 113 -3.65 0.95 8.09
CA LEU A 113 -3.23 2.05 8.97
C LEU A 113 -4.35 3.09 9.14
N GLY A 114 -5.02 3.45 8.04
CA GLY A 114 -6.15 4.37 8.08
C GLY A 114 -7.37 3.82 8.84
N THR A 115 -7.54 2.49 8.90
CA THR A 115 -8.58 1.86 9.74
C THR A 115 -8.22 1.94 11.21
N ARG A 116 -6.96 1.66 11.54
CA ARG A 116 -6.45 1.70 12.92
C ARG A 116 -6.50 3.10 13.53
N LEU A 117 -6.24 4.13 12.70
CA LEU A 117 -6.25 5.53 13.15
C LEU A 117 -7.67 6.13 13.22
N ASP A 118 -8.67 5.47 12.65
CA ASP A 118 -10.06 5.95 12.54
C ASP A 118 -10.18 7.40 12.03
N ILE A 119 -9.27 7.81 11.13
CA ILE A 119 -9.18 9.19 10.64
C ILE A 119 -10.34 9.49 9.69
N SER A 120 -10.97 10.65 9.91
CA SER A 120 -11.95 11.28 9.04
C SER A 120 -11.33 12.44 8.26
N GLU A 121 -11.95 12.86 7.15
CA GLU A 121 -11.50 14.02 6.35
C GLU A 121 -11.49 15.35 7.14
N ALA A 122 -12.16 15.40 8.31
CA ALA A 122 -12.25 16.59 9.16
C ALA A 122 -11.08 16.73 10.15
N ASP A 123 -10.19 15.74 10.26
CA ASP A 123 -9.13 15.75 11.25
C ASP A 123 -7.95 16.62 10.81
N GLU A 124 -7.60 17.63 11.63
CA GLU A 124 -6.40 18.44 11.42
C GLU A 124 -5.14 17.64 11.78
N PHE A 125 -4.07 17.76 10.98
CA PHE A 125 -2.80 17.07 11.24
C PHE A 125 -1.97 17.84 12.27
N ASP A 126 -1.75 17.24 13.43
CA ASP A 126 -0.78 17.67 14.44
C ASP A 126 0.38 16.66 14.51
N PRO A 127 1.61 17.02 14.12
CA PRO A 127 2.76 16.11 14.16
C PRO A 127 3.19 15.73 15.58
N GLU A 128 2.80 16.50 16.60
CA GLU A 128 3.14 16.24 18.00
C GLU A 128 2.04 15.41 18.72
N ALA A 129 0.97 15.06 18.02
CA ALA A 129 -0.07 14.21 18.55
C ALA A 129 0.46 12.78 18.80
N PRO A 130 -0.17 12.00 19.72
CA PRO A 130 0.25 10.63 20.01
C PRO A 130 0.30 9.70 18.79
N ASP A 131 -0.48 10.01 17.75
CA ASP A 131 -0.57 9.27 16.48
C ASP A 131 0.14 9.97 15.31
N GLY A 132 0.96 11.00 15.59
CA GLY A 132 1.64 11.81 14.59
C GLY A 132 2.59 11.00 13.70
N ALA A 133 3.23 9.96 14.26
CA ALA A 133 4.11 9.06 13.54
C ALA A 133 3.33 8.20 12.53
N GLU A 134 2.22 7.60 12.96
CA GLU A 134 1.33 6.81 12.12
C GLU A 134 0.69 7.65 11.02
N ARG A 135 0.28 8.89 11.33
CA ARG A 135 -0.22 9.84 10.33
C ARG A 135 0.86 10.20 9.31
N SER A 136 2.10 10.42 9.75
CA SER A 136 3.23 10.69 8.85
C SER A 136 3.52 9.51 7.94
N LEU A 137 3.45 8.28 8.48
CA LEU A 137 3.58 7.06 7.70
C LEU A 137 2.44 6.92 6.67
N LEU A 138 1.19 7.19 7.06
CA LEU A 138 0.04 7.16 6.17
C LEU A 138 0.21 8.11 4.97
N LEU A 139 0.68 9.33 5.23
CA LEU A 139 0.97 10.33 4.20
C LEU A 139 2.11 9.89 3.28
N TRP A 140 3.19 9.34 3.85
CA TRP A 140 4.33 8.85 3.08
C TRP A 140 3.96 7.67 2.18
N LEU A 141 3.20 6.68 2.69
CA LEU A 141 2.67 5.58 1.87
C LEU A 141 1.76 6.10 0.75
N GLY A 142 0.99 7.15 1.01
CA GLY A 142 0.14 7.79 0.00
C GLY A 142 0.94 8.45 -1.12
N MET A 143 2.00 9.17 -0.76
CA MET A 143 2.93 9.76 -1.73
C MET A 143 3.63 8.69 -2.57
N LEU A 144 4.13 7.61 -1.95
CA LEU A 144 4.75 6.51 -2.69
C LEU A 144 3.79 5.85 -3.68
N LEU A 145 2.53 5.62 -3.27
CA LEU A 145 1.50 5.06 -4.13
C LEU A 145 1.19 5.98 -5.31
N GLU A 146 1.07 7.30 -5.07
CA GLU A 146 0.86 8.30 -6.13
C GLU A 146 1.99 8.26 -7.15
N GLU A 147 3.25 8.28 -6.69
CA GLU A 147 4.43 8.21 -7.57
C GLU A 147 4.52 6.89 -8.33
N ALA A 148 4.15 5.76 -7.71
CA ALA A 148 4.08 4.46 -8.39
C ALA A 148 3.00 4.46 -9.49
N VAL A 149 1.81 5.00 -9.20
CA VAL A 149 0.75 5.17 -10.21
C VAL A 149 1.26 6.04 -11.36
N GLU A 150 1.87 7.19 -11.07
CA GLU A 150 2.44 8.08 -12.11
C GLU A 150 3.48 7.36 -12.99
N ALA A 151 4.37 6.56 -12.39
CA ALA A 151 5.35 5.78 -13.12
C ALA A 151 4.69 4.69 -14.01
N SER A 152 3.59 4.10 -13.54
CA SER A 152 2.86 3.04 -14.26
C SER A 152 2.14 3.54 -15.52
N LEU A 153 1.68 4.80 -15.54
CA LEU A 153 0.91 5.38 -16.64
C LEU A 153 1.64 5.30 -18.00
N GLY A 154 2.97 5.23 -17.98
CA GLY A 154 3.79 5.10 -19.18
C GLY A 154 3.75 3.73 -19.87
N PHE A 155 3.23 2.69 -19.19
CA PHE A 155 3.15 1.32 -19.70
C PHE A 155 1.75 0.94 -20.17
N LEU A 156 0.76 1.81 -19.96
CA LEU A 156 -0.58 1.60 -20.49
C LEU A 156 -0.57 1.75 -22.03
N PRO A 157 -1.33 0.90 -22.75
CA PRO A 157 -1.38 0.90 -24.21
C PRO A 157 -2.01 2.16 -24.83
#